data_AF-A0A699VVV8-F1
#
_entry.id   AF-A0A699VVV8-F1
#
_cell.length_a   1.000
_cell.length_b   1.000
_cell.length_c   1.000
_cell.angle_alpha   90.00
_cell.angle_beta   90.00
_cell.angle_gamma   90.00
#
_symmetry.space_group_name_H-M   'P 1'
#
loop_
_entity.id
_entity.type
_entity.pdbx_description
1 polymer ?
#
loop_
_entity_poly.entity_id
_entity_poly.type
_entity_poly.pdbx_seq_one_letter_code
_entity_poly.pdbx_strand_id
1 'polypeptide(L)' 'MEEDFEPAVQHQRRVNPKIYGVIKQEVIKLLEAGLIYPISDSPWVSP' A
#
# COMPACT_ATOMS: atom_id res chain seq x y z
N MET A 1 -15.38 11.50 -7.05
CA MET A 1 -14.94 10.27 -7.74
C MET A 1 -16.04 9.95 -8.72
N GLU A 2 -15.74 9.73 -10.00
CA GLU A 2 -16.78 9.28 -10.94
C GLU A 2 -17.41 8.01 -10.35
N GLU A 3 -18.73 8.01 -10.22
CA GLU A 3 -19.49 6.93 -9.57
C GLU A 3 -19.33 5.58 -10.30
N ASP A 4 -18.75 5.60 -11.51
CA ASP A 4 -18.55 4.46 -12.41
C ASP A 4 -17.10 3.95 -12.50
N PHE A 5 -16.17 4.43 -11.67
CA PHE A 5 -14.78 3.96 -11.76
C PHE A 5 -14.59 2.60 -11.06
N GLU A 6 -14.42 1.54 -11.86
CA GLU A 6 -14.16 0.20 -11.34
C GLU A 6 -12.81 0.11 -10.61
N PRO A 7 -12.74 -0.59 -9.45
CA PRO A 7 -11.50 -0.80 -8.73
C PRO A 7 -10.41 -1.44 -9.59
N ALA A 8 -9.32 -0.70 -9.78
CA ALA A 8 -8.11 -1.22 -10.38
C ALA A 8 -7.44 -2.18 -9.38
N VAL A 9 -7.64 -3.48 -9.58
CA VAL A 9 -6.96 -4.54 -8.85
C VAL A 9 -5.70 -4.93 -9.61
N GLN A 10 -4.56 -4.37 -9.24
CA GLN A 10 -3.27 -4.85 -9.73
C GLN A 10 -2.62 -5.76 -8.70
N HIS A 11 -2.03 -6.86 -9.16
CA HIS A 11 -1.31 -7.77 -8.27
C HIS A 11 -0.07 -7.06 -7.74
N GLN A 12 0.08 -7.03 -6.41
CA GLN A 12 1.26 -6.48 -5.77
C GLN A 12 2.53 -7.18 -6.28
N ARG A 13 3.52 -6.41 -6.71
CA ARG A 13 4.79 -6.97 -7.16
C ARG A 13 5.59 -7.50 -5.98
N ARG A 14 6.27 -8.63 -6.18
CA ARG A 14 7.17 -9.19 -5.17
C ARG A 14 8.38 -8.29 -5.01
N VAL A 15 8.60 -7.83 -3.79
CA VAL A 15 9.73 -6.98 -3.43
C VAL A 15 10.97 -7.85 -3.18
N ASN A 16 12.15 -7.33 -3.52
CA ASN A 16 13.42 -7.99 -3.23
C ASN A 16 13.62 -8.13 -1.71
N PRO A 17 13.87 -9.34 -1.16
CA PRO A 17 14.05 -9.52 0.29
C PRO A 17 15.14 -8.64 0.91
N LYS A 18 16.19 -8.29 0.14
CA LYS A 18 17.29 -7.44 0.62
C LYS A 18 16.83 -6.05 1.06
N ILE A 19 15.78 -5.50 0.45
CA ILE A 19 15.28 -4.15 0.76
C ILE A 19 14.02 -4.19 1.64
N TYR A 20 13.45 -5.37 1.88
CA TYR A 20 12.21 -5.53 2.66
C TYR A 20 12.31 -4.91 4.06
N GLY A 21 13.46 -5.07 4.73
CA GLY A 21 13.69 -4.48 6.05
C GLY A 21 13.64 -2.95 6.05
N VAL A 22 14.20 -2.31 5.02
CA VAL A 22 14.19 -0.85 4.87
C VAL A 22 12.77 -0.35 4.61
N ILE A 23 12.04 -1.01 3.70
CA ILE A 23 10.65 -0.64 3.40
C ILE A 23 9.77 -0.78 4.64
N LYS A 24 9.93 -1.85 5.42
CA LYS A 24 9.17 -2.04 6.65
C LYS A 24 9.42 -0.93 7.67
N GLN A 25 10.68 -0.50 7.83
CA GLN A 25 11.04 0.60 8.72
C GLN A 25 10.42 1.93 8.26
N GLU A 26 10.48 2.25 6.97
CA GLU A 26 9.89 3.48 6.42
C GLU A 26 8.37 3.49 6.54
N VAL A 27 7.69 2.35 6.27
CA VAL A 27 6.23 2.22 6.45
C VAL A 27 5.83 2.47 7.91
N ILE A 28 6.59 1.96 8.89
CA ILE A 28 6.32 2.23 10.32
C ILE A 28 6.46 3.71 10.64
N LYS A 29 7.52 4.38 10.16
CA LYS A 29 7.69 5.83 10.37
C LYS A 29 6.53 6.64 9.79
N LEU A 30 6.03 6.26 8.61
CA LEU A 30 4.90 6.93 7.98
C LEU A 30 3.59 6.69 8.76
N LEU A 31 3.40 5.49 9.33
CA LEU A 31 2.27 5.18 10.21
C LEU A 31 2.35 6.01 11.51
N GLU A 32 3.52 6.09 12.13
CA GLU A 32 3.73 6.89 13.35
C GLU A 32 3.54 8.39 13.10
N ALA A 33 3.95 8.87 11.93
CA ALA A 33 3.70 10.25 11.50
C ALA A 33 2.23 10.54 11.16
N GLY A 34 1.36 9.51 11.12
CA GLY A 34 -0.04 9.65 10.73
C GLY A 34 -0.26 9.98 9.26
N LEU A 35 0.77 9.78 8.41
CA LEU A 35 0.70 10.05 6.97
C LEU A 35 -0.02 8.93 6.22
N ILE A 36 0.01 7.71 6.74
CA ILE A 36 -0.69 6.54 6.19
C ILE A 36 -1.47 5.81 7.30
N TYR A 37 -2.44 4.99 6.91
CA TYR A 37 -3.26 4.17 7.81
C TYR A 37 -3.55 2.81 7.17
N PRO A 38 -3.77 1.75 7.96
CA PRO A 38 -4.16 0.45 7.43
C PRO A 38 -5.57 0.50 6.86
N ILE A 39 -5.78 -0.13 5.70
CA ILE A 39 -7.08 -0.25 5.05
C ILE A 39 -7.30 -1.72 4.71
N SER A 40 -8.30 -2.35 5.32
CA SER A 40 -8.66 -3.75 5.06
C SER A 40 -9.63 -3.91 3.91
N ASP A 41 -10.56 -2.96 3.75
CA ASP A 41 -11.77 -3.15 2.93
C ASP A 41 -11.68 -2.45 1.56
N SER A 42 -10.50 -1.97 1.17
CA SER A 42 -10.31 -1.29 -0.12
C SER A 42 -10.18 -2.32 -1.25
N PRO A 43 -11.03 -2.25 -2.29
CA PRO A 43 -10.87 -3.08 -3.48
C PRO A 43 -9.70 -2.61 -4.37
N TRP A 44 -9.10 -1.44 -4.09
CA TRP A 44 -8.00 -0.88 -4.86
C TRP A 44 -6.65 -1.45 -4.42
N VAL A 45 -5.86 -1.96 -5.37
CA VAL A 45 -4.48 -2.39 -5.14
C VAL A 45 -3.60 -1.79 -6.23
N SER A 46 -2.59 -1.02 -5.81
CA SER A 46 -1.54 -0.52 -6.69
C SER A 46 -0.35 -1.50 -6.71
N PRO A 47 0.30 -1.74 -7.86
CA PRO A 47 1.31 -2.80 -8.03
C PRO A 47 2.65 -2.53 -7.33
#